data_AF-A0A6P7GX17-F1
#
_entry.id   AF-A0A6P7GX17-F1
#
_cell.length_a   1.000
_cell.length_b   1.000
_cell.length_c   1.000
_cell.angle_alpha   90.00
_cell.angle_beta   90.00
_cell.angle_gamma   90.00
#
_symmetry.space_group_name_H-M   'P 1'
#
loop_
_entity.id
_entity.type
_entity.pdbx_description
1 polymer ?
#
loop_
_entity_poly.entity_id
_entity_poly.type
_entity_poly.pdbx_seq_one_letter_code
_entity_poly.pdbx_strand_id
1 'polypeptide(L)'
;MQLVSIDSAKKNRELAKIIKDSGGLHRYWTSGNNIAKGRWSWSKGEPIDYFNWNPDLPTPPSEESYYYNVHQECIKIAKNEDKLYWERGFCHEKNLYICEKTLKVSKSDCDATENLVQGDSQSHFKYYIAEERVSNKKDSLINQYLIF
;
A
#
# COMPACT_ATOMS: atom_id res chain seq x y z
N MET A 1 -2.76 -4.58 12.25
CA MET A 1 -2.58 -3.35 11.46
C MET A 1 -1.46 -3.65 10.48
N GLN A 2 -1.63 -3.33 9.21
CA GLN A 2 -0.67 -3.61 8.15
C GLN A 2 -0.70 -2.48 7.11
N LEU A 3 0.30 -2.37 6.24
CA LEU A 3 0.22 -1.45 5.09
C LEU A 3 -0.92 -1.85 4.17
N VAL A 4 -1.57 -0.86 3.55
CA VAL A 4 -2.75 -1.09 2.71
C VAL A 4 -2.40 -1.87 1.46
N SER A 5 -3.19 -2.89 1.13
CA SER A 5 -3.22 -3.51 -0.20
C SER A 5 -4.40 -2.93 -0.99
N ILE A 6 -4.25 -2.66 -2.29
CA ILE A 6 -5.30 -2.05 -3.09
C ILE A 6 -5.70 -3.03 -4.19
N ASP A 7 -6.57 -3.97 -3.86
CA ASP A 7 -6.99 -5.11 -4.69
C ASP A 7 -8.16 -4.80 -5.64
N SER A 8 -8.70 -3.58 -5.61
CA SER A 8 -9.90 -3.26 -6.37
C SER A 8 -10.06 -1.77 -6.66
N ALA A 9 -10.76 -1.47 -7.76
CA ALA A 9 -11.17 -0.12 -8.10
C ALA A 9 -12.04 0.53 -7.01
N LYS A 10 -12.86 -0.28 -6.31
CA LYS A 10 -13.68 0.19 -5.18
C LYS A 10 -12.78 0.72 -4.06
N LYS A 11 -11.80 -0.08 -3.63
CA LYS A 11 -10.84 0.29 -2.58
C LYS A 11 -10.00 1.51 -2.96
N ASN A 12 -9.53 1.58 -4.21
CA ASN A 12 -8.80 2.73 -4.70
C ASN A 12 -9.62 4.04 -4.62
N ARG A 13 -10.91 3.98 -5.00
CA ARG A 13 -11.83 5.13 -4.89
C ARG A 13 -12.13 5.52 -3.45
N GLU A 14 -12.26 4.56 -2.54
CA GLU A 14 -12.44 4.84 -1.11
C GLU A 14 -11.23 5.57 -0.53
N LEU A 15 -10.02 5.09 -0.83
CA LEU A 15 -8.77 5.75 -0.43
C LEU A 15 -8.65 7.17 -1.00
N ALA A 16 -9.10 7.39 -2.24
CA ALA A 16 -9.08 8.73 -2.84
C ALA A 16 -9.90 9.74 -2.02
N LYS A 17 -11.04 9.33 -1.48
CA LYS A 17 -11.88 10.16 -0.61
C LYS A 17 -11.18 10.44 0.72
N ILE A 18 -10.65 9.41 1.37
CA ILE A 18 -9.96 9.53 2.67
C ILE A 18 -8.74 10.46 2.57
N ILE A 19 -7.95 10.33 1.50
CA ILE A 19 -6.79 11.18 1.25
C ILE A 19 -7.23 12.62 0.98
N LYS A 20 -8.31 12.83 0.21
CA LYS A 20 -8.89 14.16 -0.04
C LYS A 20 -9.32 14.82 1.28
N ASP A 21 -10.00 14.10 2.15
CA ASP A 21 -10.48 14.60 3.45
C ASP A 21 -9.31 14.90 4.41
N SER A 22 -8.16 14.25 4.20
CA SER A 22 -6.92 14.46 4.97
C SER A 22 -6.01 15.54 4.38
N GLY A 23 -6.47 16.33 3.41
CA GLY A 23 -5.73 17.43 2.76
C GLY A 23 -5.05 17.08 1.43
N GLY A 24 -4.82 15.79 1.15
CA GLY A 24 -4.51 15.28 -0.19
C GLY A 24 -3.19 15.70 -0.85
N LEU A 25 -2.29 16.38 -0.13
CA LEU A 25 -1.04 16.91 -0.70
C LEU A 25 0.13 15.93 -0.67
N HIS A 26 0.01 14.83 0.09
CA HIS A 26 1.10 13.89 0.29
C HIS A 26 1.05 12.70 -0.67
N ARG A 27 2.19 12.02 -0.79
CA ARG A 27 2.29 10.66 -1.32
C ARG A 27 2.23 9.68 -0.17
N TYR A 28 1.63 8.52 -0.43
CA TYR A 28 1.44 7.50 0.59
C TYR A 28 1.98 6.16 0.12
N TRP A 29 2.84 5.55 0.92
CA TRP A 29 3.28 4.19 0.72
C TRP A 29 2.15 3.19 0.95
N THR A 30 2.16 2.16 0.11
CA THR A 30 1.28 0.99 0.21
C THR A 30 2.10 -0.26 0.56
N SER A 31 1.45 -1.41 0.65
CA SER A 31 2.12 -2.71 0.82
C SER A 31 2.73 -3.27 -0.47
N GLY A 32 2.51 -2.62 -1.63
CA GLY A 32 2.88 -3.15 -2.95
C GLY A 32 4.37 -2.98 -3.24
N ASN A 33 5.02 -4.06 -3.66
CA ASN A 33 6.44 -4.07 -4.03
C ASN A 33 6.77 -5.21 -5.00
N ASN A 34 7.94 -5.15 -5.66
CA ASN A 34 8.47 -6.24 -6.50
C ASN A 34 9.86 -6.75 -6.07
N ILE A 35 10.37 -6.32 -4.90
CA ILE A 35 11.72 -6.58 -4.38
C ILE A 35 12.06 -8.09 -4.36
N ALA A 36 11.16 -8.92 -3.82
CA ALA A 36 11.50 -10.32 -3.52
C ALA A 36 11.34 -11.29 -4.70
N LYS A 37 10.45 -10.97 -5.66
CA LYS A 37 10.00 -11.92 -6.70
C LYS A 37 10.19 -11.40 -8.13
N GLY A 38 10.70 -10.18 -8.31
CA GLY A 38 10.76 -9.50 -9.61
C GLY A 38 9.38 -9.24 -10.23
N ARG A 39 8.30 -9.45 -9.48
CA ARG A 39 6.90 -9.25 -9.87
C ARG A 39 6.17 -8.51 -8.77
N TRP A 40 5.29 -7.59 -9.17
CA TRP A 40 4.47 -6.83 -8.23
C TRP A 40 3.56 -7.76 -7.41
N SER A 41 3.68 -7.63 -6.09
CA SER A 41 2.89 -8.36 -5.10
C SER A 41 2.62 -7.48 -3.89
N TRP A 42 1.57 -7.79 -3.14
CA TRP A 42 1.33 -7.19 -1.83
C TRP A 42 2.26 -7.81 -0.78
N SER A 43 2.48 -7.13 0.35
CA SER A 43 3.47 -7.56 1.36
C SER A 43 3.23 -8.94 1.98
N LYS A 44 2.03 -9.50 1.84
CA LYS A 44 1.71 -10.88 2.28
C LYS A 44 1.92 -11.93 1.18
N GLY A 45 2.40 -11.51 0.00
CA GLY A 45 2.79 -12.37 -1.10
C GLY A 45 1.70 -12.60 -2.14
N GLU A 46 0.51 -12.02 -1.96
CA GLU A 46 -0.58 -12.06 -2.93
C GLU A 46 -0.17 -11.32 -4.21
N PRO A 47 -0.45 -11.90 -5.40
CA PRO A 47 -0.21 -11.21 -6.66
C PRO A 47 -1.09 -9.97 -6.78
N ILE A 48 -0.61 -8.94 -7.47
CA ILE A 48 -1.44 -7.79 -7.84
C ILE A 48 -2.16 -8.10 -9.15
N ASP A 49 -3.48 -8.04 -9.12
CA ASP A 49 -4.41 -8.26 -10.24
C ASP A 49 -5.14 -6.97 -10.67
N TYR A 50 -5.31 -6.02 -9.77
CA TYR A 50 -5.76 -4.65 -10.03
C TYR A 50 -4.58 -3.67 -10.08
N PHE A 51 -4.51 -2.82 -11.10
CA PHE A 51 -3.51 -1.76 -11.20
C PHE A 51 -4.17 -0.42 -11.51
N ASN A 52 -3.60 0.66 -10.97
CA ASN A 52 -4.02 2.03 -11.31
C ASN A 52 -2.82 2.98 -11.42
N TRP A 53 -1.83 2.58 -12.20
CA TRP A 53 -0.62 3.37 -12.47
C TRP A 53 -0.97 4.75 -13.02
N ASN A 54 -0.17 5.75 -12.66
CA ASN A 54 -0.24 7.08 -13.25
C ASN A 54 0.15 6.99 -14.74
N PRO A 55 -0.76 7.32 -15.67
CA PRO A 55 -0.50 7.19 -17.11
C PRO A 55 0.58 8.16 -17.61
N ASP A 56 0.83 9.25 -16.88
CA ASP A 56 1.83 10.26 -17.26
C ASP A 56 3.25 9.87 -16.85
N LEU A 57 3.40 8.78 -16.08
CA LEU A 57 4.70 8.25 -15.67
C LEU A 57 5.06 7.02 -16.48
N PRO A 58 6.33 6.88 -16.90
CA PRO A 58 6.77 5.67 -17.58
C PRO A 58 6.59 4.48 -16.63
N THR A 59 5.79 3.49 -17.04
CA THR A 59 5.78 2.15 -16.44
C THR A 59 6.84 1.30 -17.14
N PRO A 60 7.57 0.42 -16.42
CA PRO A 60 8.51 -0.48 -17.07
C PRO A 60 7.72 -1.52 -17.90
N PRO A 61 8.32 -2.14 -18.94
CA PRO A 61 9.75 -2.23 -19.18
C PRO A 61 10.09 -1.76 -20.61
N SER A 62 10.18 -0.45 -20.85
CA SER A 62 11.00 -0.03 -22.01
C SER A 62 12.47 -0.19 -21.64
N GLU A 63 13.33 -0.58 -22.58
CA GLU A 63 14.78 -0.75 -22.35
C GLU A 63 15.42 0.52 -21.76
N GLU A 64 14.99 1.70 -22.22
CA GLU A 64 15.40 2.99 -21.65
C GLU A 64 14.96 3.17 -20.19
N SER A 65 13.74 2.73 -19.85
CA SER A 65 13.22 2.83 -18.48
C SER A 65 13.86 1.82 -17.53
N TYR A 66 14.45 0.73 -18.04
CA TYR A 66 15.04 -0.31 -17.19
C TYR A 66 16.19 0.27 -16.37
N TYR A 67 17.15 0.95 -17.01
CA TYR A 67 18.34 1.50 -16.33
C TYR A 67 18.01 2.52 -15.24
N TYR A 68 17.03 3.40 -15.46
CA TYR A 68 16.67 4.45 -14.49
C TYR A 68 15.72 3.99 -13.39
N ASN A 69 15.05 2.84 -13.56
CA ASN A 69 14.01 2.40 -12.63
C ASN A 69 14.32 1.08 -11.91
N VAL A 70 15.55 0.54 -12.03
CA VAL A 70 15.97 -0.73 -11.39
C VAL A 70 15.67 -0.77 -9.88
N HIS A 71 15.61 0.39 -9.21
CA HIS A 71 15.40 0.46 -7.76
C HIS A 71 14.07 1.13 -7.33
N GLN A 72 13.17 1.41 -8.27
CA GLN A 72 11.83 1.91 -7.95
C GLN A 72 10.87 0.74 -7.71
N GLU A 73 11.12 0.02 -6.63
CA GLU A 73 10.52 -1.29 -6.36
C GLU A 73 9.33 -1.24 -5.39
N CYS A 74 8.95 -0.05 -4.92
CA CYS A 74 7.82 0.16 -4.01
C CYS A 74 6.71 0.98 -4.67
N ILE A 75 5.46 0.69 -4.29
CA ILE A 75 4.27 1.39 -4.78
C ILE A 75 3.85 2.47 -3.78
N LYS A 76 3.89 3.73 -4.21
CA LYS A 76 3.24 4.86 -3.54
C LYS A 76 2.01 5.29 -4.34
N ILE A 77 1.07 5.93 -3.66
CA ILE A 77 -0.11 6.52 -4.28
C ILE A 77 -0.11 8.03 -4.10
N ALA A 78 -0.52 8.73 -5.15
CA ALA A 78 -0.57 10.18 -5.22
C ALA A 78 -1.92 10.60 -5.80
N LYS A 79 -2.50 11.65 -5.23
CA LYS A 79 -3.70 12.26 -5.76
C LYS A 79 -3.32 13.10 -6.99
N ASN A 80 -4.07 12.95 -8.06
CA ASN A 80 -4.06 13.84 -9.22
C ASN A 80 -5.51 14.26 -9.49
N GLU A 81 -5.82 15.54 -9.26
CA GLU A 81 -7.18 16.06 -9.23
C GLU A 81 -8.09 15.20 -8.32
N ASP A 82 -9.20 14.64 -8.80
CA ASP A 82 -10.09 13.78 -8.00
C ASP A 82 -9.78 12.28 -8.14
N LYS A 83 -8.64 11.92 -8.75
CA LYS A 83 -8.22 10.52 -8.93
C LYS A 83 -7.00 10.20 -8.08
N LEU A 84 -6.85 8.91 -7.74
CA LEU A 84 -5.73 8.41 -6.96
C LEU A 84 -4.95 7.41 -7.81
N TYR A 85 -3.76 7.80 -8.24
CA TYR A 85 -2.89 6.99 -9.10
C TYR A 85 -1.72 6.42 -8.33
N TRP A 86 -1.18 5.33 -8.86
CA TRP A 86 -0.02 4.65 -8.31
C TRP A 86 1.23 5.12 -9.04
N GLU A 87 2.28 5.34 -8.27
CA GLU A 87 3.61 5.65 -8.77
C GLU A 87 4.57 4.61 -8.21
N ARG A 88 5.59 4.29 -9.00
CA ARG A 88 6.75 3.57 -8.46
C ARG A 88 7.64 4.57 -7.74
N GLY A 89 8.36 4.11 -6.73
CA GLY A 89 9.31 4.95 -6.01
C GLY A 89 10.40 4.11 -5.37
N PHE A 90 11.50 4.78 -5.04
CA PHE A 90 12.54 4.13 -4.26
C PHE A 90 12.02 3.92 -2.84
N CYS A 91 12.11 2.69 -2.34
CA CYS A 91 11.51 2.30 -1.06
C CYS A 91 12.00 3.11 0.15
N HIS A 92 13.12 3.81 0.03
CA HIS A 92 13.73 4.64 1.06
C HIS A 92 13.34 6.13 0.97
N GLU A 93 12.49 6.53 0.02
CA GLU A 93 11.95 7.89 0.00
C GLU A 93 11.05 8.14 1.22
N LYS A 94 11.16 9.34 1.78
CA LYS A 94 10.32 9.80 2.88
C LYS A 94 8.93 10.15 2.36
N ASN A 95 7.95 9.28 2.59
CA ASN A 95 6.53 9.50 2.33
C ASN A 95 5.70 9.02 3.53
N LEU A 96 4.43 9.42 3.60
CA LEU A 96 3.51 8.92 4.64
C LEU A 96 3.09 7.48 4.32
N TYR A 97 2.50 6.78 5.30
CA TYR A 97 2.02 5.41 5.09
C TYR A 97 0.50 5.35 5.29
N ILE A 98 -0.19 4.56 4.47
CA ILE A 98 -1.57 4.18 4.74
C ILE A 98 -1.60 2.76 5.24
N CYS A 99 -2.17 2.60 6.43
CA CYS A 99 -2.39 1.32 7.07
C CYS A 99 -3.85 0.91 6.94
N GLU A 100 -4.08 -0.40 6.89
CA GLU A 100 -5.38 -1.02 7.02
C GLU A 100 -5.42 -2.00 8.17
N LYS A 101 -6.62 -2.19 8.72
CA LYS A 101 -6.90 -3.26 9.67
C LYS A 101 -8.20 -3.94 9.25
N THR A 102 -8.10 -5.24 8.96
CA THR A 102 -9.28 -6.09 8.83
C THR A 102 -9.94 -6.22 10.21
N LEU A 103 -11.21 -5.87 10.30
CA LEU A 103 -12.02 -6.17 11.47
C LEU A 103 -12.59 -7.57 11.28
N LYS A 104 -12.27 -8.49 12.20
CA LYS A 104 -12.96 -9.78 12.29
C LYS A 104 -14.30 -9.49 12.97
N VAL A 105 -15.36 -9.36 12.18
CA VAL A 105 -16.72 -9.28 12.70
C VAL A 105 -17.26 -10.71 12.66
N SER A 106 -17.56 -11.27 13.83
CA SER A 106 -18.23 -12.57 13.91
C SER A 106 -19.72 -12.39 13.60
N LYS A 107 -20.40 -13.45 13.14
CA LYS A 107 -21.85 -13.40 12.91
C LYS A 107 -22.61 -12.99 14.18
N SER A 108 -22.08 -13.30 15.36
CA SER A 108 -22.63 -12.90 16.67
C SER A 108 -22.38 -11.44 17.05
N ASP A 109 -21.45 -10.74 16.38
CA ASP A 109 -21.23 -9.29 16.58
C ASP A 109 -22.22 -8.44 15.75
N CYS A 110 -22.97 -9.08 14.85
CA CYS A 110 -24.05 -8.49 14.09
C CYS A 110 -25.38 -9.10 14.57
N ASP A 111 -26.19 -8.35 15.33
CA ASP A 111 -27.61 -8.68 15.56
C ASP A 111 -28.43 -8.47 14.27
N ALA A 112 -28.11 -9.24 13.22
CA ALA A 112 -28.88 -9.26 11.99
C ALA A 112 -30.07 -10.19 12.21
N THR A 113 -31.22 -9.62 12.53
CA THR A 113 -32.51 -10.29 12.30
C THR A 113 -32.55 -10.69 10.82
N GLU A 114 -32.74 -11.99 10.58
CA GLU A 114 -32.81 -12.61 9.27
C GLU A 114 -33.87 -11.91 8.42
N ASN A 115 -33.46 -11.00 7.52
CA ASN A 115 -34.23 -10.52 6.36
C ASN A 115 -33.39 -9.61 5.44
N LEU A 116 -32.13 -9.96 5.17
CA LEU A 116 -31.35 -9.28 4.13
C LEU A 116 -30.78 -10.31 3.17
N VAL A 117 -31.14 -10.10 1.90
CA VAL A 117 -30.71 -10.80 0.68
C VAL A 117 -29.30 -11.36 0.81
N GLN A 118 -29.09 -12.61 0.37
CA GLN A 118 -27.78 -13.24 0.20
C GLN A 118 -26.84 -12.31 -0.59
N GLY A 119 -26.10 -11.49 0.14
CA GLY A 119 -25.08 -10.59 -0.35
C GLY A 119 -23.82 -10.93 0.43
N ASP A 120 -22.83 -11.37 -0.32
CA ASP A 120 -21.53 -11.90 0.11
C ASP A 120 -20.95 -11.20 1.36
N SER A 121 -20.37 -11.97 2.27
CA SER A 121 -19.79 -11.53 3.54
C SER A 121 -18.61 -10.58 3.35
N GLN A 122 -18.89 -9.30 3.04
CA GLN A 122 -17.84 -8.33 2.73
C GLN A 122 -17.25 -7.75 4.02
N SER A 123 -15.98 -8.07 4.23
CA SER A 123 -15.16 -7.54 5.32
C SER A 123 -15.15 -6.01 5.30
N HIS A 124 -15.55 -5.37 6.39
CA HIS A 124 -15.43 -3.92 6.55
C HIS A 124 -13.98 -3.57 6.90
N PHE A 125 -13.28 -2.84 6.03
CA PHE A 125 -11.93 -2.33 6.28
C PHE A 125 -11.99 -0.96 6.96
N LYS A 126 -11.15 -0.74 7.98
CA LYS A 126 -10.83 0.61 8.51
C LYS A 126 -9.42 0.98 8.07
N TYR A 127 -9.27 2.20 7.55
CA TYR A 127 -8.00 2.78 7.10
C TYR A 127 -7.49 3.81 8.10
N TYR A 128 -6.18 3.90 8.22
CA TYR A 128 -5.49 4.80 9.15
C TYR A 128 -4.29 5.41 8.43
N ILE A 129 -4.14 6.73 8.50
CA ILE A 129 -2.90 7.41 8.10
C ILE A 129 -1.97 7.36 9.30
N ALA A 130 -0.74 6.90 9.08
CA ALA A 130 0.27 6.80 10.13
C ALA A 130 1.53 7.57 9.72
N GLU A 131 2.14 8.21 10.71
CA GLU A 131 3.52 8.67 10.64
C GLU A 131 4.47 7.49 10.92
N GLU A 132 5.64 7.51 10.29
CA GLU A 132 6.64 6.47 10.49
C GLU A 132 7.15 6.45 11.93
N ARG A 133 7.11 5.30 12.61
CA ARG A 133 8.00 5.02 13.74
C ARG A 133 9.07 4.05 13.25
N VAL A 134 10.23 4.58 12.85
CA VAL A 134 11.42 3.77 12.59
C VAL A 134 11.90 3.21 13.92
N SER A 135 11.48 1.99 14.28
CA SER A 135 12.21 1.21 15.28
C SER A 135 13.33 0.47 14.56
N ASN A 136 14.51 1.08 14.54
CA ASN A 136 15.75 0.37 14.22
C ASN A 136 15.90 -0.77 15.23
N LYS A 137 15.61 -2.02 14.85
CA LYS A 137 16.23 -3.18 15.50
C LYS A 137 17.68 -3.28 15.01
N LYS A 138 18.50 -2.32 15.43
CA LYS A 138 19.96 -2.41 15.47
C LYS A 138 20.41 -1.77 16.78
N ASP A 139 20.12 -2.46 17.87
CA ASP A 139 20.92 -2.38 19.09
C ASP A 139 20.68 -3.64 19.93
N SER A 140 21.79 -4.21 20.41
CA SER A 140 21.97 -5.55 21.00
C SER A 140 21.94 -6.66 19.94
N LEU A 141 23.03 -7.37 19.62
CA LEU A 141 24.16 -7.80 20.44
C LEU A 141 25.45 -7.96 19.60
N ILE A 142 26.46 -7.15 19.94
CA ILE A 142 27.85 -7.52 20.30
C ILE A 142 28.75 -8.30 19.29
N ASN A 143 29.99 -7.79 19.19
CA ASN A 143 31.26 -8.35 18.69
C ASN A 143 31.55 -8.22 17.19
N GLN A 144 32.77 -7.93 16.72
CA GLN A 144 34.03 -7.41 17.27
C GLN A 144 34.93 -7.25 16.01
N TYR A 145 35.91 -6.34 16.06
CA TYR A 145 37.01 -6.16 15.09
C TYR A 145 36.79 -5.29 13.82
N LEU A 146 37.30 -4.06 13.94
CA LEU A 146 38.28 -3.37 13.07
C LEU A 146 38.55 -3.97 11.67
N ILE A 147 38.58 -3.12 10.64
CA ILE A 147 39.78 -2.68 9.90
C ILE A 147 39.37 -1.48 9.01
N PHE A 148 40.29 -0.51 8.91
CA PHE A 148 40.19 0.89 8.48
C PHE A 148 39.27 1.26 7.31
#